data_AF-A0AAI9YHG3-F1
#
_entry.id   AF-A0AAI9YHG3-F1
#
_cell.length_a   1.000
_cell.length_b   1.000
_cell.length_c   1.000
_cell.angle_alpha   90.00
_cell.angle_beta   90.00
_cell.angle_gamma   90.00
#
_symmetry.space_group_name_H-M   'P 1'
#
loop_
_entity.id
_entity.type
_entity.pdbx_description
1 polymer ?
#
loop_
_entity_poly.entity_id
_entity_poly.type
_entity_poly.pdbx_seq_one_letter_code
_entity_poly.pdbx_strand_id
1 'polypeptide(L)'
;MASSSPEETAVRRRREDMDILPEHEKNYSLGRRLLLRSHKPLPPYGDHHYPLPDGWNSRDMMVSDEEKAFSLRRLVFHPNNAPKTIDKNNQDGHAASMEVEIIRMIDGSAGYHPGPQKVLCKVVASPSAAPNEREHEIPSEGQLLFLKVFDPLFWHKTIDITKRLIKVTIQADSAFSDEFGAYNRLFEKELTGFPHVAPQFYGGWITEVKSINPSFADRTRDVAVLATEFIDGTGLDQLFALDGPKYEVVELYNSAESRDAFTTDLDTRMDTIKQLMDGTMSEEYIGVDHCRFHSSNVIISMRNLGEPLEKPRAVLIGYGQALVDDLRREPADTYKNYPTKPHPFLRFGWQRLESFAGWIPAHWKGPNINRPRLLDQWVVQTFGPLTPNEEYTFLASDDLAELEGTSTSALPEEQP
;
A
#
# COMPACT_ATOMS: atom_id res chain seq x y z
N MET A 1 -48.74 -3.33 8.33
CA MET A 1 -47.63 -4.31 8.24
C MET A 1 -47.12 -4.52 9.65
N ALA A 2 -47.07 -5.76 10.15
CA ALA A 2 -46.59 -6.03 11.50
C ALA A 2 -45.08 -5.74 11.56
N SER A 3 -44.70 -4.79 12.42
CA SER A 3 -43.29 -4.49 12.72
C SER A 3 -42.67 -5.72 13.39
N SER A 4 -41.71 -6.37 12.74
CA SER A 4 -40.94 -7.47 13.33
C SER A 4 -40.28 -7.03 14.63
N SER A 5 -40.19 -7.94 15.62
CA SER A 5 -39.58 -7.59 16.90
C SER A 5 -38.07 -7.32 16.75
N PRO A 6 -37.45 -6.54 17.65
CA PRO A 6 -36.00 -6.30 17.63
C PRO A 6 -35.18 -7.61 17.69
N GLU A 7 -35.68 -8.61 18.40
CA GLU A 7 -35.05 -9.93 18.53
C GLU A 7 -35.13 -10.74 17.22
N GLU A 8 -36.29 -10.77 16.56
CA GLU A 8 -36.45 -11.41 15.25
C GLU A 8 -35.53 -10.78 14.19
N THR A 9 -35.40 -9.45 14.24
CA THR A 9 -34.50 -8.69 13.36
C THR A 9 -33.02 -9.03 13.64
N ALA A 10 -32.64 -9.21 14.91
CA ALA A 10 -31.28 -9.61 15.27
C ALA A 10 -30.95 -11.04 14.85
N VAL A 11 -31.87 -11.99 15.07
CA VAL A 11 -31.71 -13.40 14.67
C VAL A 11 -31.58 -13.52 13.15
N ARG A 12 -32.43 -12.81 12.40
CA ARG A 12 -32.36 -12.79 10.94
C ARG A 12 -31.02 -12.26 10.45
N ARG A 13 -30.54 -11.13 11.01
CA ARG A 13 -29.23 -10.56 10.66
C ARG A 13 -28.09 -11.55 10.86
N ARG A 14 -28.04 -12.17 12.04
CA ARG A 14 -27.03 -13.19 12.35
C ARG A 14 -27.06 -14.33 11.34
N ARG A 15 -28.25 -14.87 11.03
CA ARG A 15 -28.40 -15.96 10.07
C ARG A 15 -27.90 -15.59 8.67
N GLU A 16 -28.20 -14.38 8.20
CA GLU A 16 -27.71 -13.90 6.90
C GLU A 16 -26.17 -13.76 6.91
N ASP A 17 -25.56 -13.33 8.02
CA ASP A 17 -24.11 -13.09 8.10
C ASP A 17 -23.27 -14.32 8.55
N MET A 18 -23.88 -15.44 8.95
CA MET A 18 -23.17 -16.64 9.46
C MET A 18 -22.11 -17.18 8.49
N ASP A 19 -22.38 -17.15 7.18
CA ASP A 19 -21.52 -17.80 6.18
C ASP A 19 -20.49 -16.85 5.55
N ILE A 20 -20.26 -15.66 6.13
CA ILE A 20 -19.31 -14.68 5.54
C ILE A 20 -17.89 -15.23 5.50
N LEU A 21 -17.45 -15.89 6.58
CA LEU A 21 -16.12 -16.52 6.62
C LEU A 21 -16.00 -17.72 5.66
N PRO A 22 -16.95 -18.68 5.64
CA PRO A 22 -16.98 -19.69 4.59
C PRO A 22 -17.01 -19.12 3.16
N GLU A 23 -17.71 -18.00 2.94
CA GLU A 23 -17.74 -17.34 1.63
C GLU A 23 -16.38 -16.76 1.26
N HIS A 24 -15.72 -16.11 2.20
CA HIS A 24 -14.35 -15.63 2.05
C HIS A 24 -13.41 -16.77 1.62
N GLU A 25 -13.35 -17.83 2.41
CA GLU A 25 -12.49 -18.99 2.15
C GLU A 25 -12.79 -19.62 0.79
N LYS A 26 -14.07 -19.75 0.41
CA LYS A 26 -14.47 -20.38 -0.85
C LYS A 26 -14.22 -19.52 -2.09
N ASN A 27 -14.31 -18.20 -1.96
CA ASN A 27 -14.16 -17.28 -3.09
C ASN A 27 -12.69 -16.94 -3.36
N TYR A 28 -11.83 -16.96 -2.34
CA TYR A 28 -10.41 -16.61 -2.45
C TYR A 28 -9.46 -17.77 -2.11
N SER A 29 -9.94 -19.01 -2.20
CA SER A 29 -9.10 -20.19 -2.00
C SER A 29 -8.06 -20.40 -3.10
N LEU A 30 -7.03 -21.17 -2.75
CA LEU A 30 -6.04 -21.70 -3.67
C LEU A 30 -6.69 -22.34 -4.92
N GLY A 31 -6.14 -22.05 -6.10
CA GLY A 31 -6.57 -22.57 -7.39
C GLY A 31 -7.81 -21.89 -7.96
N ARG A 32 -8.42 -20.95 -7.23
CA ARG A 32 -9.53 -20.14 -7.76
C ARG A 32 -9.02 -19.18 -8.81
N ARG A 33 -9.82 -19.05 -9.87
CA ARG A 33 -9.57 -18.10 -10.94
C ARG A 33 -10.46 -16.89 -10.81
N LEU A 34 -9.86 -15.71 -10.98
CA LEU A 34 -10.56 -14.44 -11.02
C LEU A 34 -10.45 -13.86 -12.43
N LEU A 35 -11.57 -13.38 -12.95
CA LEU A 35 -11.60 -12.61 -14.18
C LEU A 35 -11.60 -11.13 -13.81
N LEU A 36 -10.51 -10.45 -14.14
CA LEU A 36 -10.26 -9.06 -13.83
C LEU A 36 -10.55 -8.21 -15.05
N ARG A 37 -11.47 -7.26 -14.92
CA ARG A 37 -11.74 -6.24 -15.94
C ARG A 37 -11.18 -4.91 -15.48
N SER A 38 -10.57 -4.15 -16.39
CA SER A 38 -9.97 -2.86 -16.04
C SER A 38 -10.99 -1.95 -15.35
N HIS A 39 -10.54 -1.26 -14.31
CA HIS A 39 -11.37 -0.36 -13.53
C HIS A 39 -10.57 0.81 -12.97
N LYS A 40 -11.00 2.01 -13.33
CA LYS A 40 -10.53 3.26 -12.74
C LYS A 40 -11.57 3.74 -11.71
N PRO A 41 -11.20 3.88 -10.42
CA PRO A 41 -12.11 4.42 -9.42
C PRO A 41 -12.30 5.93 -9.56
N LEU A 42 -13.13 6.50 -8.68
CA LEU A 42 -13.11 7.94 -8.43
C LEU A 42 -11.74 8.38 -7.91
N PRO A 43 -11.43 9.69 -8.00
CA PRO A 43 -10.34 10.27 -7.23
C PRO A 43 -10.45 9.88 -5.74
N PRO A 44 -9.31 9.80 -5.01
CA PRO A 44 -9.28 9.56 -3.58
C PRO A 44 -10.28 10.40 -2.80
N TYR A 45 -10.95 9.79 -1.82
CA TYR A 45 -11.99 10.45 -1.02
C TYR A 45 -12.21 9.82 0.37
N GLY A 46 -11.46 8.76 0.73
CA GLY A 46 -11.61 8.07 2.01
C GLY A 46 -11.00 8.84 3.17
N ASP A 47 -9.87 9.49 2.94
CA ASP A 47 -9.24 10.37 3.93
C ASP A 47 -9.88 11.77 4.01
N HIS A 48 -9.90 12.33 5.22
CA HIS A 48 -10.48 13.64 5.51
C HIS A 48 -9.83 14.82 4.79
N HIS A 49 -8.62 14.67 4.23
CA HIS A 49 -7.97 15.68 3.40
C HIS A 49 -8.55 15.78 1.99
N TYR A 50 -9.25 14.75 1.51
CA TYR A 50 -9.81 14.71 0.16
C TYR A 50 -11.23 15.29 0.09
N PRO A 51 -11.63 15.91 -1.03
CA PRO A 51 -13.01 16.32 -1.24
C PRO A 51 -13.94 15.11 -1.28
N LEU A 52 -15.22 15.33 -0.94
CA LEU A 52 -16.22 14.32 -1.23
C LEU A 52 -16.46 14.27 -2.75
N PRO A 53 -16.83 13.10 -3.31
CA PRO A 53 -17.19 13.01 -4.72
C PRO A 53 -18.32 13.97 -5.10
N ASP A 54 -18.32 14.44 -6.33
CA ASP A 54 -19.31 15.39 -6.83
C ASP A 54 -20.75 14.88 -6.65
N GLY A 55 -21.60 15.74 -6.12
CA GLY A 55 -23.00 15.43 -5.85
C GLY A 55 -23.24 14.55 -4.62
N TRP A 56 -22.20 14.21 -3.87
CA TRP A 56 -22.33 13.47 -2.61
C TRP A 56 -22.25 14.40 -1.41
N ASN A 57 -22.97 14.03 -0.36
CA ASN A 57 -22.83 14.60 0.97
C ASN A 57 -22.57 13.49 1.99
N SER A 58 -22.23 13.89 3.22
CA SER A 58 -21.88 12.93 4.27
C SER A 58 -23.01 11.94 4.60
N ARG A 59 -24.29 12.26 4.33
CA ARG A 59 -25.40 11.33 4.57
C ARG A 59 -25.44 10.20 3.55
N ASP A 60 -24.99 10.44 2.31
CA ASP A 60 -24.96 9.42 1.27
C ASP A 60 -24.01 8.26 1.61
N MET A 61 -22.96 8.58 2.39
CA MET A 61 -21.95 7.64 2.85
C MET A 61 -22.36 6.84 4.09
N MET A 62 -23.37 7.32 4.81
CA MET A 62 -23.77 6.78 6.12
C MET A 62 -24.95 5.81 5.97
N VAL A 63 -24.97 4.80 6.83
CA VAL A 63 -26.08 3.85 6.95
C VAL A 63 -27.32 4.61 7.41
N SER A 64 -28.40 4.56 6.64
CA SER A 64 -29.68 5.18 6.98
C SER A 64 -30.36 4.50 8.18
N ASP A 65 -31.38 5.13 8.76
CA ASP A 65 -32.14 4.53 9.86
C ASP A 65 -32.78 3.19 9.48
N GLU A 66 -33.22 3.06 8.23
CA GLU A 66 -33.79 1.83 7.67
C GLU A 66 -32.70 0.74 7.53
N GLU A 67 -31.52 1.13 7.08
CA GLU A 67 -30.39 0.24 6.83
C GLU A 67 -29.71 -0.26 8.11
N LYS A 68 -29.91 0.39 9.26
CA LYS A 68 -29.41 -0.10 10.57
C LYS A 68 -29.87 -1.53 10.86
N ALA A 69 -31.08 -1.87 10.41
CA ALA A 69 -31.67 -3.19 10.56
C ALA A 69 -31.15 -4.24 9.55
N PHE A 70 -30.37 -3.83 8.54
CA PHE A 70 -29.86 -4.77 7.53
C PHE A 70 -28.71 -5.61 8.07
N SER A 71 -28.58 -6.84 7.57
CA SER A 71 -27.35 -7.64 7.70
C SER A 71 -26.24 -7.02 6.86
N LEU A 72 -25.00 -7.45 7.07
CA LEU A 72 -23.88 -6.99 6.26
C LEU A 72 -24.08 -7.37 4.79
N ARG A 73 -24.51 -8.61 4.52
CA ARG A 73 -24.86 -9.05 3.16
C ARG A 73 -25.94 -8.20 2.52
N ARG A 74 -27.01 -7.91 3.27
CA ARG A 74 -28.11 -7.12 2.75
C ARG A 74 -27.67 -5.68 2.44
N LEU A 75 -26.74 -5.11 3.22
CA LEU A 75 -26.13 -3.81 2.89
C LEU A 75 -25.38 -3.88 1.57
N VAL A 76 -24.51 -4.88 1.37
CA VAL A 76 -23.70 -5.06 0.15
C VAL A 76 -24.56 -5.24 -1.10
N PHE A 77 -25.60 -6.06 -1.02
CA PHE A 77 -26.50 -6.34 -2.16
C PHE A 77 -27.65 -5.34 -2.30
N HIS A 78 -27.69 -4.27 -1.51
CA HIS A 78 -28.74 -3.27 -1.63
C HIS A 78 -28.46 -2.35 -2.83
N PRO A 79 -29.44 -2.09 -3.73
CA PRO A 79 -29.22 -1.24 -4.89
C PRO A 79 -28.69 0.16 -4.57
N ASN A 80 -29.11 0.74 -3.44
CA ASN A 80 -28.65 2.07 -3.02
C ASN A 80 -27.22 2.10 -2.47
N ASN A 81 -26.59 0.93 -2.34
CA ASN A 81 -25.25 0.77 -1.77
C ASN A 81 -24.26 0.18 -2.77
N ALA A 82 -24.69 -0.18 -3.98
CA ALA A 82 -23.78 -0.59 -5.04
C ALA A 82 -22.75 0.51 -5.32
N PRO A 83 -21.49 0.17 -5.63
CA PRO A 83 -20.49 1.16 -6.02
C PRO A 83 -21.01 1.96 -7.23
N LYS A 84 -21.04 3.30 -7.12
CA LYS A 84 -21.67 4.16 -8.15
C LYS A 84 -20.79 4.35 -9.40
N THR A 85 -19.61 3.77 -9.42
CA THR A 85 -18.47 4.11 -10.31
C THR A 85 -18.11 2.99 -11.26
N ILE A 86 -18.91 1.92 -11.25
CA ILE A 86 -18.80 0.81 -12.17
C ILE A 86 -19.38 1.28 -13.50
N ASP A 87 -18.53 1.90 -14.31
CA ASP A 87 -18.86 2.20 -15.69
C ASP A 87 -18.86 0.90 -16.50
N LYS A 88 -20.04 0.28 -16.60
CA LYS A 88 -20.23 -0.95 -17.35
C LYS A 88 -19.88 -0.79 -18.84
N ASN A 89 -19.92 0.42 -19.39
CA ASN A 89 -19.61 0.66 -20.80
C ASN A 89 -18.10 0.63 -21.09
N ASN A 90 -17.25 0.92 -20.08
CA ASN A 90 -15.79 0.78 -20.16
C ASN A 90 -15.30 -0.64 -19.83
N GLN A 91 -16.22 -1.56 -19.48
CA GLN A 91 -15.91 -2.94 -19.04
C GLN A 91 -16.13 -4.01 -20.13
N ASP A 92 -16.59 -3.63 -21.31
CA ASP A 92 -17.11 -4.55 -22.33
C ASP A 92 -16.05 -5.15 -23.27
N GLY A 93 -14.78 -4.79 -23.09
CA GLY A 93 -13.69 -5.38 -23.86
C GLY A 93 -13.18 -6.67 -23.23
N HIS A 94 -13.64 -7.85 -23.69
CA HIS A 94 -12.98 -9.14 -23.37
C HIS A 94 -11.47 -9.10 -23.70
N ALA A 95 -11.08 -8.30 -24.69
CA ALA A 95 -9.68 -8.09 -25.05
C ALA A 95 -8.85 -7.39 -23.97
N ALA A 96 -9.48 -6.66 -23.04
CA ALA A 96 -8.86 -5.85 -21.99
C ALA A 96 -8.98 -6.49 -20.58
N SER A 97 -9.45 -7.75 -20.51
CA SER A 97 -9.53 -8.51 -19.25
C SER A 97 -8.29 -9.36 -19.01
N MET A 98 -7.94 -9.56 -17.74
CA MET A 98 -6.90 -10.46 -17.27
C MET A 98 -7.52 -11.63 -16.52
N GLU A 99 -7.07 -12.86 -16.77
CA GLU A 99 -7.41 -14.02 -15.93
C GLU A 99 -6.23 -14.35 -15.02
N VAL A 100 -6.50 -14.48 -13.73
CA VAL A 100 -5.49 -14.82 -12.73
C VAL A 100 -5.92 -16.01 -11.90
N GLU A 101 -4.97 -16.83 -11.46
CA GLU A 101 -5.18 -17.95 -10.54
C GLU A 101 -4.55 -17.64 -9.18
N ILE A 102 -5.31 -17.79 -8.10
CA ILE A 102 -4.84 -17.59 -6.74
C ILE A 102 -3.91 -18.75 -6.37
N ILE A 103 -2.65 -18.44 -6.09
CA ILE A 103 -1.60 -19.38 -5.69
C ILE A 103 -1.43 -19.42 -4.17
N ARG A 104 -1.76 -18.34 -3.46
CA ARG A 104 -1.66 -18.29 -1.99
C ARG A 104 -2.47 -17.13 -1.42
N MET A 105 -3.11 -17.32 -0.27
CA MET A 105 -3.58 -16.21 0.58
C MET A 105 -2.40 -15.71 1.43
N ILE A 106 -2.07 -14.42 1.35
CA ILE A 106 -0.92 -13.83 2.06
C ILE A 106 -1.29 -13.42 3.49
N ASP A 107 -2.54 -13.03 3.70
CA ASP A 107 -3.07 -12.60 4.99
C ASP A 107 -4.41 -13.33 5.24
N GLY A 108 -4.74 -13.63 6.51
CA GLY A 108 -5.99 -14.31 6.90
C GLY A 108 -5.90 -15.79 7.29
N SER A 109 -4.71 -16.41 7.33
CA SER A 109 -4.56 -17.83 7.77
C SER A 109 -4.65 -18.03 9.30
N ALA A 110 -4.57 -16.96 10.10
CA ALA A 110 -4.59 -17.00 11.57
C ALA A 110 -5.81 -16.30 12.19
N GLY A 111 -6.84 -16.01 11.41
CA GLY A 111 -8.04 -15.30 11.85
C GLY A 111 -8.46 -14.22 10.86
N TYR A 112 -9.75 -13.88 10.88
CA TYR A 112 -10.34 -12.86 10.01
C TYR A 112 -9.95 -11.45 10.47
N HIS A 113 -9.28 -10.71 9.59
CA HIS A 113 -8.97 -9.30 9.76
C HIS A 113 -9.78 -8.47 8.77
N PRO A 114 -10.68 -7.58 9.25
CA PRO A 114 -11.50 -6.78 8.37
C PRO A 114 -10.69 -5.82 7.51
N GLY A 115 -11.11 -5.65 6.25
CA GLY A 115 -10.42 -4.84 5.26
C GLY A 115 -10.17 -5.62 3.96
N PRO A 116 -9.17 -5.20 3.15
CA PRO A 116 -8.87 -5.85 1.90
C PRO A 116 -8.20 -7.22 2.10
N GLN A 117 -8.65 -8.22 1.34
CA GLN A 117 -8.01 -9.53 1.29
C GLN A 117 -6.76 -9.48 0.40
N LYS A 118 -5.67 -10.09 0.86
CA LYS A 118 -4.37 -10.07 0.15
C LYS A 118 -4.07 -11.45 -0.41
N VAL A 119 -3.87 -11.56 -1.72
CA VAL A 119 -3.59 -12.84 -2.39
C VAL A 119 -2.41 -12.71 -3.33
N LEU A 120 -1.63 -13.79 -3.41
CA LEU A 120 -0.65 -14.02 -4.47
C LEU A 120 -1.35 -14.73 -5.61
N CYS A 121 -1.24 -14.17 -6.80
CA CYS A 121 -1.83 -14.73 -8.00
C CYS A 121 -0.79 -14.95 -9.09
N LYS A 122 -1.07 -15.89 -9.98
CA LYS A 122 -0.35 -16.09 -11.24
C LYS A 122 -1.24 -15.65 -12.40
N VAL A 123 -0.70 -14.87 -13.33
CA VAL A 123 -1.42 -14.52 -14.57
C VAL A 123 -1.57 -15.77 -15.42
N VAL A 124 -2.81 -16.13 -15.73
CA VAL A 124 -3.17 -17.27 -16.59
C VAL A 124 -3.36 -16.81 -18.03
N ALA A 125 -3.98 -15.64 -18.21
CA ALA A 125 -4.15 -15.00 -19.50
C ALA A 125 -3.99 -13.48 -19.34
N SER A 126 -3.08 -12.90 -20.10
CA SER A 126 -2.84 -11.45 -20.12
C SER A 126 -3.86 -10.73 -21.00
N PRO A 127 -4.15 -9.44 -20.74
CA PRO A 127 -4.93 -8.62 -21.65
C PRO A 127 -4.32 -8.59 -23.05
N SER A 128 -5.10 -8.91 -24.07
CA SER A 128 -4.68 -8.87 -25.49
C SER A 128 -4.68 -7.46 -26.10
N ALA A 129 -5.32 -6.50 -25.45
CA ALA A 129 -5.31 -5.09 -25.77
C ALA A 129 -5.03 -4.28 -24.51
N ALA A 130 -4.27 -3.20 -24.64
CA ALA A 130 -4.04 -2.29 -23.53
C ALA A 130 -5.38 -1.70 -23.06
N PRO A 131 -5.73 -1.82 -21.77
CA PRO A 131 -6.88 -1.11 -21.22
C PRO A 131 -6.56 0.39 -21.18
N ASN A 132 -6.98 1.11 -22.22
CA ASN A 132 -6.68 2.52 -22.47
C ASN A 132 -5.17 2.83 -22.62
N GLU A 133 -4.82 3.92 -23.30
CA GLU A 133 -3.42 4.30 -23.48
C GLU A 133 -2.81 4.70 -22.12
N ARG A 134 -1.92 3.84 -21.58
CA ARG A 134 -0.97 4.10 -20.47
C ARG A 134 -1.54 4.36 -19.07
N GLU A 135 -2.54 3.61 -18.62
CA GLU A 135 -2.98 3.71 -17.21
C GLU A 135 -2.17 2.82 -16.24
N HIS A 136 -1.51 1.78 -16.75
CA HIS A 136 -0.66 0.86 -15.97
C HIS A 136 0.18 -0.04 -16.88
N GLU A 137 1.15 -0.75 -16.30
CA GLU A 137 1.93 -1.78 -16.97
C GLU A 137 1.07 -3.03 -17.20
N ILE A 138 1.24 -3.71 -18.35
CA ILE A 138 0.50 -4.95 -18.65
C ILE A 138 1.33 -6.15 -18.17
N PRO A 139 0.83 -6.94 -17.21
CA PRO A 139 1.58 -8.10 -16.74
C PRO A 139 1.58 -9.23 -17.78
N SER A 140 2.67 -9.98 -17.83
CA SER A 140 2.87 -11.09 -18.76
C SER A 140 2.24 -12.39 -18.27
N GLU A 141 1.92 -13.30 -19.19
CA GLU A 141 1.44 -14.63 -18.81
C GLU A 141 2.46 -15.37 -17.94
N GLY A 142 1.98 -16.01 -16.89
CA GLY A 142 2.80 -16.71 -15.91
C GLY A 142 3.43 -15.81 -14.85
N GLN A 143 3.35 -14.49 -14.98
CA GLN A 143 3.87 -13.55 -13.99
C GLN A 143 3.11 -13.66 -12.65
N LEU A 144 3.83 -13.47 -11.54
CA LEU A 144 3.24 -13.42 -10.21
C LEU A 144 2.84 -11.98 -9.85
N LEU A 145 1.63 -11.84 -9.30
CA LEU A 145 1.05 -10.57 -8.87
C LEU A 145 0.62 -10.63 -7.42
N PHE A 146 0.78 -9.51 -6.73
CA PHE A 146 0.14 -9.27 -5.45
C PHE A 146 -1.18 -8.53 -5.69
N LEU A 147 -2.29 -9.14 -5.26
CA LEU A 147 -3.61 -8.52 -5.37
C LEU A 147 -4.16 -8.16 -4.00
N LYS A 148 -4.67 -6.93 -3.87
CA LYS A 148 -5.55 -6.53 -2.78
C LYS A 148 -6.99 -6.49 -3.28
N VAL A 149 -7.84 -7.28 -2.66
CA VAL A 149 -9.26 -7.44 -3.02
C VAL A 149 -10.11 -6.69 -2.00
N PHE A 150 -10.77 -5.62 -2.43
CA PHE A 150 -11.57 -4.71 -1.60
C PHE A 150 -13.03 -5.15 -1.58
N ASP A 151 -13.28 -6.37 -1.11
CA ASP A 151 -14.63 -6.92 -1.04
C ASP A 151 -15.39 -6.30 0.16
N PRO A 152 -16.47 -5.54 -0.07
CA PRO A 152 -17.20 -4.85 1.00
C PRO A 152 -17.84 -5.79 2.02
N LEU A 153 -17.98 -7.08 1.69
CA LEU A 153 -18.46 -8.08 2.64
C LEU A 153 -17.49 -8.33 3.80
N PHE A 154 -16.21 -7.97 3.65
CA PHE A 154 -15.17 -8.18 4.66
C PHE A 154 -14.78 -6.93 5.44
N TRP A 155 -15.64 -5.90 5.41
CA TRP A 155 -15.44 -4.67 6.16
C TRP A 155 -16.30 -4.62 7.42
N HIS A 156 -15.85 -3.87 8.42
CA HIS A 156 -16.61 -3.69 9.66
C HIS A 156 -17.88 -2.88 9.43
N LYS A 157 -19.01 -3.39 9.95
CA LYS A 157 -20.26 -2.61 10.02
C LYS A 157 -20.16 -1.41 10.98
N THR A 158 -19.21 -1.42 11.92
CA THR A 158 -19.04 -0.36 12.93
C THR A 158 -17.56 -0.08 13.13
N ILE A 159 -17.17 1.19 12.94
CA ILE A 159 -15.82 1.66 13.26
C ILE A 159 -15.84 2.13 14.72
N ASP A 160 -15.20 1.36 15.59
CA ASP A 160 -15.34 1.41 17.06
C ASP A 160 -15.03 2.80 17.66
N ILE A 161 -14.09 3.53 17.05
CA ILE A 161 -13.55 4.79 17.58
C ILE A 161 -14.54 5.97 17.43
N THR A 162 -15.43 5.94 16.42
CA THR A 162 -16.33 7.07 16.13
C THR A 162 -17.82 6.74 16.29
N LYS A 163 -18.16 5.46 16.50
CA LYS A 163 -19.54 4.92 16.39
C LYS A 163 -20.25 5.32 15.09
N ARG A 164 -19.52 5.80 14.07
CA ARG A 164 -20.09 6.15 12.77
C ARG A 164 -20.40 4.86 12.02
N LEU A 165 -21.62 4.77 11.51
CA LEU A 165 -22.05 3.67 10.66
C LEU A 165 -21.85 4.11 9.22
N ILE A 166 -20.61 4.05 8.75
CA ILE A 166 -20.30 4.25 7.31
C ILE A 166 -20.69 2.96 6.59
N LYS A 167 -21.35 3.10 5.43
CA LYS A 167 -21.70 1.96 4.58
C LYS A 167 -20.43 1.19 4.21
N VAL A 168 -20.44 -0.13 4.35
CA VAL A 168 -19.26 -0.98 4.07
C VAL A 168 -18.81 -0.93 2.62
N THR A 169 -19.75 -0.67 1.69
CA THR A 169 -19.43 -0.46 0.28
C THR A 169 -18.65 0.84 0.06
N ILE A 170 -18.97 1.88 0.83
CA ILE A 170 -18.20 3.12 0.82
C ILE A 170 -16.83 2.96 1.47
N GLN A 171 -16.74 2.20 2.57
CA GLN A 171 -15.43 1.93 3.20
C GLN A 171 -14.48 1.17 2.24
N ALA A 172 -14.99 0.15 1.56
CA ALA A 172 -14.21 -0.61 0.59
C ALA A 172 -13.82 0.22 -0.64
N ASP A 173 -14.78 0.96 -1.22
CA ASP A 173 -14.56 1.79 -2.40
C ASP A 173 -13.58 2.95 -2.10
N SER A 174 -13.73 3.62 -0.96
CA SER A 174 -12.85 4.72 -0.59
C SER A 174 -11.43 4.27 -0.24
N ALA A 175 -11.29 3.10 0.40
CA ALA A 175 -9.96 2.54 0.67
C ALA A 175 -9.25 2.09 -0.61
N PHE A 176 -10.01 1.56 -1.58
CA PHE A 176 -9.48 1.25 -2.90
C PHE A 176 -9.07 2.51 -3.65
N SER A 177 -9.93 3.54 -3.71
CA SER A 177 -9.64 4.78 -4.44
C SER A 177 -8.42 5.52 -3.88
N ASP A 178 -8.28 5.58 -2.55
CA ASP A 178 -7.14 6.21 -1.90
C ASP A 178 -5.82 5.50 -2.25
N GLU A 179 -5.77 4.16 -2.12
CA GLU A 179 -4.55 3.41 -2.44
C GLU A 179 -4.25 3.40 -3.95
N PHE A 180 -5.29 3.26 -4.79
CA PHE A 180 -5.16 3.36 -6.25
C PHE A 180 -4.60 4.72 -6.66
N GLY A 181 -5.11 5.82 -6.09
CA GLY A 181 -4.67 7.17 -6.42
C GLY A 181 -3.18 7.37 -6.19
N ALA A 182 -2.66 6.86 -5.07
CA ALA A 182 -1.23 6.91 -4.77
C ALA A 182 -0.38 6.16 -5.80
N TYR A 183 -0.71 4.89 -6.09
CA TYR A 183 0.03 4.11 -7.09
C TYR A 183 -0.09 4.66 -8.51
N ASN A 184 -1.30 5.10 -8.90
CA ASN A 184 -1.52 5.69 -10.22
C ASN A 184 -0.65 6.95 -10.39
N ARG A 185 -0.58 7.81 -9.37
CA ARG A 185 0.29 8.99 -9.41
C ARG A 185 1.78 8.62 -9.50
N LEU A 186 2.23 7.61 -8.75
CA LEU A 186 3.61 7.12 -8.84
C LEU A 186 3.92 6.56 -10.24
N PHE A 187 2.99 5.80 -10.83
CA PHE A 187 3.12 5.24 -12.16
C PHE A 187 3.18 6.33 -13.25
N GLU A 188 2.29 7.33 -13.18
CA GLU A 188 2.28 8.49 -14.09
C GLU A 188 3.60 9.29 -14.06
N LYS A 189 4.36 9.17 -12.97
CA LYS A 189 5.67 9.81 -12.77
C LYS A 189 6.84 8.85 -12.96
N GLU A 190 6.58 7.63 -13.44
CA GLU A 190 7.60 6.60 -13.69
C GLU A 190 8.38 6.24 -12.40
N LEU A 191 7.70 6.22 -11.25
CA LEU A 191 8.29 5.93 -9.93
C LEU A 191 7.85 4.59 -9.34
N THR A 192 7.28 3.69 -10.14
CA THR A 192 6.90 2.33 -9.72
C THR A 192 7.81 1.30 -10.36
N GLY A 193 8.04 0.18 -9.67
CA GLY A 193 8.87 -0.90 -10.18
C GLY A 193 10.36 -0.63 -9.98
N PHE A 194 11.21 -1.62 -10.29
CA PHE A 194 12.65 -1.47 -10.13
C PHE A 194 13.19 -0.37 -11.08
N PRO A 195 14.07 0.55 -10.63
CA PRO A 195 14.80 0.57 -9.36
C PRO A 195 14.13 1.37 -8.23
N HIS A 196 12.89 1.80 -8.38
CA HIS A 196 12.18 2.61 -7.39
C HIS A 196 11.72 1.78 -6.18
N VAL A 197 11.51 2.49 -5.07
CA VAL A 197 11.06 1.89 -3.81
C VAL A 197 9.58 1.49 -3.85
N ALA A 198 8.75 2.10 -4.70
CA ALA A 198 7.37 1.65 -4.88
C ALA A 198 7.31 0.39 -5.76
N PRO A 199 6.47 -0.61 -5.42
CA PRO A 199 6.19 -1.76 -6.27
C PRO A 199 5.72 -1.36 -7.67
N GLN A 200 6.02 -2.18 -8.68
CA GLN A 200 5.42 -1.97 -10.01
C GLN A 200 3.88 -1.99 -9.91
N PHE A 201 3.24 -0.99 -10.51
CA PHE A 201 1.79 -0.89 -10.57
C PHE A 201 1.24 -1.56 -11.82
N TYR A 202 0.27 -2.47 -11.65
CA TYR A 202 -0.42 -3.19 -12.73
C TYR A 202 -1.91 -2.83 -12.79
N GLY A 203 -2.30 -1.69 -12.22
CA GLY A 203 -3.64 -1.15 -12.41
C GLY A 203 -4.68 -1.49 -11.35
N GLY A 204 -5.84 -0.90 -11.56
CA GLY A 204 -7.07 -1.16 -10.83
C GLY A 204 -8.00 -2.02 -11.69
N TRP A 205 -8.67 -2.95 -11.04
CA TRP A 205 -9.46 -3.98 -11.68
C TRP A 205 -10.75 -4.20 -10.92
N ILE A 206 -11.69 -4.89 -11.56
CA ILE A 206 -12.92 -5.36 -10.95
C ILE A 206 -13.14 -6.83 -11.26
N THR A 207 -13.62 -7.58 -10.27
CA THR A 207 -14.06 -8.97 -10.43
C THR A 207 -15.48 -9.14 -9.94
N GLU A 208 -16.24 -9.99 -10.61
CA GLU A 208 -17.56 -10.39 -10.14
C GLU A 208 -17.45 -11.53 -9.13
N VAL A 209 -18.13 -11.38 -8.00
CA VAL A 209 -18.15 -12.38 -6.92
C VAL A 209 -19.59 -12.79 -6.64
N LYS A 210 -19.89 -14.08 -6.80
CA LYS A 210 -21.20 -14.68 -6.50
C LYS A 210 -21.31 -14.99 -5.02
N SER A 211 -22.48 -14.73 -4.42
CA SER A 211 -22.73 -15.19 -3.06
C SER A 211 -22.88 -16.71 -3.02
N ILE A 212 -22.39 -17.31 -1.94
CA ILE A 212 -22.63 -18.73 -1.66
C ILE A 212 -23.79 -18.92 -0.67
N ASN A 213 -24.29 -17.83 -0.08
CA ASN A 213 -25.40 -17.90 0.86
C ASN A 213 -26.70 -18.21 0.10
N PRO A 214 -27.49 -19.21 0.51
CA PRO A 214 -28.73 -19.59 -0.19
C PRO A 214 -29.74 -18.44 -0.36
N SER A 215 -29.78 -17.49 0.56
CA SER A 215 -30.71 -16.34 0.51
C SER A 215 -30.29 -15.29 -0.54
N PHE A 216 -29.08 -15.39 -1.06
CA PHE A 216 -28.46 -14.45 -2.01
C PHE A 216 -27.80 -15.18 -3.18
N ALA A 217 -28.11 -16.45 -3.43
CA ALA A 217 -27.36 -17.32 -4.35
C ALA A 217 -27.29 -16.80 -5.80
N ASP A 218 -28.32 -16.07 -6.25
CA ASP A 218 -28.37 -15.48 -7.60
C ASP A 218 -27.77 -14.07 -7.66
N ARG A 219 -27.22 -13.57 -6.55
CA ARG A 219 -26.66 -12.22 -6.49
C ARG A 219 -25.16 -12.26 -6.69
N THR A 220 -24.71 -11.43 -7.63
CA THR A 220 -23.33 -11.04 -7.82
C THR A 220 -23.09 -9.68 -7.17
N ARG A 221 -21.85 -9.46 -6.75
CA ARG A 221 -21.33 -8.13 -6.43
C ARG A 221 -20.04 -7.93 -7.20
N ASP A 222 -19.81 -6.70 -7.60
CA ASP A 222 -18.57 -6.28 -8.20
C ASP A 222 -17.60 -5.87 -7.09
N VAL A 223 -16.36 -6.35 -7.19
CA VAL A 223 -15.33 -6.17 -6.17
C VAL A 223 -14.10 -5.55 -6.80
N ALA A 224 -13.66 -4.41 -6.26
CA ALA A 224 -12.45 -3.74 -6.70
C ALA A 224 -11.20 -4.53 -6.30
N VAL A 225 -10.21 -4.55 -7.18
CA VAL A 225 -8.96 -5.27 -7.02
C VAL A 225 -7.82 -4.34 -7.44
N LEU A 226 -6.83 -4.15 -6.56
CA LEU A 226 -5.60 -3.45 -6.88
C LEU A 226 -4.51 -4.49 -7.18
N ALA A 227 -3.83 -4.35 -8.32
CA ALA A 227 -2.77 -5.25 -8.74
C ALA A 227 -1.41 -4.55 -8.69
N THR A 228 -0.46 -5.14 -7.96
CA THR A 228 0.93 -4.67 -7.87
C THR A 228 1.91 -5.82 -8.03
N GLU A 229 3.19 -5.48 -8.15
CA GLU A 229 4.31 -6.43 -8.07
C GLU A 229 4.20 -7.31 -6.84
N PHE A 230 4.34 -8.62 -7.03
CA PHE A 230 4.63 -9.51 -5.93
C PHE A 230 6.11 -9.41 -5.59
N ILE A 231 6.42 -8.89 -4.42
CA ILE A 231 7.78 -8.83 -3.91
C ILE A 231 8.08 -10.15 -3.18
N ASP A 232 8.86 -11.01 -3.82
CA ASP A 232 9.39 -12.21 -3.19
C ASP A 232 10.53 -11.80 -2.27
N GLY A 233 10.27 -11.67 -0.97
CA GLY A 233 11.23 -11.13 -0.02
C GLY A 233 10.77 -11.27 1.43
N THR A 234 11.50 -10.61 2.33
CA THR A 234 11.21 -10.62 3.78
C THR A 234 10.96 -9.22 4.30
N GLY A 235 9.98 -9.09 5.20
CA GLY A 235 9.69 -7.84 5.90
C GLY A 235 10.89 -7.37 6.72
N LEU A 236 11.22 -6.08 6.62
CA LEU A 236 12.41 -5.50 7.22
C LEU A 236 12.39 -5.56 8.77
N ASP A 237 11.20 -5.51 9.36
CA ASP A 237 10.95 -5.69 10.80
C ASP A 237 11.21 -7.12 11.31
N GLN A 238 11.21 -8.12 10.42
CA GLN A 238 11.49 -9.50 10.79
C GLN A 238 12.98 -9.80 10.89
N LEU A 239 13.81 -9.00 10.21
CA LEU A 239 15.25 -9.25 10.07
C LEU A 239 16.08 -8.69 11.24
N PHE A 240 15.55 -7.73 11.99
CA PHE A 240 16.30 -6.96 12.99
C PHE A 240 15.56 -6.86 14.33
N ALA A 241 16.32 -6.60 15.38
CA ALA A 241 15.86 -6.21 16.71
C ALA A 241 16.50 -4.86 17.10
N LEU A 242 16.13 -4.31 18.25
CA LEU A 242 16.63 -3.00 18.70
C LEU A 242 18.16 -2.95 18.87
N ASP A 243 18.78 -4.10 19.12
CA ASP A 243 20.21 -4.29 19.33
C ASP A 243 21.00 -4.62 18.05
N GLY A 244 20.34 -4.83 16.91
CA GLY A 244 21.00 -5.08 15.63
C GLY A 244 20.36 -6.17 14.76
N PRO A 245 21.09 -6.67 13.75
CA PRO A 245 20.63 -7.78 12.92
C PRO A 245 20.46 -9.05 13.75
N LYS A 246 19.42 -9.85 13.44
CA LYS A 246 19.25 -11.17 14.05
C LYS A 246 20.24 -12.21 13.53
N TYR A 247 20.75 -11.99 12.31
CA TYR A 247 21.65 -12.88 11.59
C TYR A 247 22.65 -12.05 10.81
N GLU A 248 23.92 -12.45 10.77
CA GLU A 248 24.96 -11.78 9.97
C GLU A 248 24.73 -11.91 8.46
N VAL A 249 24.10 -13.01 8.05
CA VAL A 249 23.70 -13.31 6.68
C VAL A 249 22.22 -13.65 6.68
N VAL A 250 21.47 -12.96 5.82
CA VAL A 250 20.04 -13.26 5.60
C VAL A 250 19.93 -14.11 4.35
N GLU A 251 19.59 -15.38 4.54
CA GLU A 251 19.26 -16.29 3.45
C GLU A 251 17.80 -16.08 3.03
N LEU A 252 17.59 -15.81 1.74
CA LEU A 252 16.28 -15.72 1.13
C LEU A 252 16.06 -16.93 0.21
N TYR A 253 14.78 -17.28 0.02
CA TYR A 253 14.36 -18.31 -0.93
C TYR A 253 14.96 -19.71 -0.64
N ASN A 254 15.06 -20.08 0.65
CA ASN A 254 15.67 -21.35 1.09
C ASN A 254 15.10 -22.62 0.43
N SER A 255 13.86 -22.55 -0.07
CA SER A 255 13.16 -23.62 -0.78
C SER A 255 13.17 -23.49 -2.31
N ALA A 256 13.77 -22.46 -2.88
CA ALA A 256 13.86 -22.24 -4.33
C ALA A 256 15.10 -22.94 -4.93
N GLU A 257 15.09 -23.13 -6.25
CA GLU A 257 16.19 -23.76 -6.99
C GLU A 257 17.48 -22.93 -6.96
N SER A 258 17.34 -21.59 -6.96
CA SER A 258 18.43 -20.66 -6.68
C SER A 258 18.19 -20.03 -5.31
N ARG A 259 19.19 -20.10 -4.44
CA ARG A 259 19.19 -19.40 -3.14
C ARG A 259 19.94 -18.09 -3.32
N ASP A 260 19.42 -17.04 -2.70
CA ASP A 260 20.09 -15.74 -2.65
C ASP A 260 20.30 -15.35 -1.19
N ALA A 261 21.35 -14.59 -0.92
CA ALA A 261 21.66 -14.12 0.41
C ALA A 261 22.34 -12.76 0.36
N PHE A 262 22.23 -12.01 1.45
CA PHE A 262 22.96 -10.77 1.63
C PHE A 262 23.50 -10.66 3.06
N THR A 263 24.59 -9.93 3.22
CA THR A 263 25.19 -9.63 4.52
C THR A 263 24.45 -8.48 5.21
N THR A 264 24.35 -8.52 6.52
CA THR A 264 23.76 -7.42 7.31
C THR A 264 24.83 -6.50 7.89
N ASP A 265 25.95 -6.35 7.19
CA ASP A 265 27.00 -5.42 7.57
C ASP A 265 26.51 -3.96 7.53
N LEU A 266 27.32 -3.05 8.07
CA LEU A 266 26.96 -1.64 8.13
C LEU A 266 26.69 -1.07 6.73
N ASP A 267 27.50 -1.40 5.74
CA ASP A 267 27.37 -0.85 4.39
C ASP A 267 26.06 -1.27 3.74
N THR A 268 25.70 -2.55 3.81
CA THR A 268 24.45 -3.07 3.23
C THR A 268 23.23 -2.48 3.93
N ARG A 269 23.28 -2.35 5.26
CA ARG A 269 22.20 -1.72 6.03
C ARG A 269 22.03 -0.25 5.65
N MET A 270 23.13 0.50 5.60
CA MET A 270 23.07 1.93 5.30
C MET A 270 22.75 2.19 3.83
N ASP A 271 23.15 1.33 2.89
CA ASP A 271 22.72 1.41 1.48
C ASP A 271 21.21 1.14 1.34
N THR A 272 20.66 0.22 2.13
CA THR A 272 19.20 -0.01 2.21
C THR A 272 18.47 1.24 2.72
N ILE A 273 18.97 1.85 3.80
CA ILE A 273 18.41 3.10 4.33
C ILE A 273 18.53 4.24 3.32
N LYS A 274 19.65 4.31 2.59
CA LYS A 274 19.86 5.28 1.50
C LYS A 274 18.81 5.13 0.41
N GLN A 275 18.57 3.92 -0.09
CA GLN A 275 17.53 3.63 -1.10
C GLN A 275 16.16 4.13 -0.64
N LEU A 276 15.78 3.82 0.61
CA LEU A 276 14.49 4.24 1.19
C LEU A 276 14.38 5.76 1.31
N MET A 277 15.41 6.42 1.85
CA MET A 277 15.41 7.87 2.00
C MET A 277 15.32 8.57 0.65
N ASP A 278 16.12 8.15 -0.33
CA ASP A 278 16.09 8.73 -1.67
C ASP A 278 14.75 8.52 -2.37
N GLY A 279 14.24 7.28 -2.33
CA GLY A 279 12.98 6.89 -2.93
C GLY A 279 11.81 7.69 -2.35
N THR A 280 11.70 7.77 -1.02
CA THR A 280 10.65 8.57 -0.37
C THR A 280 10.76 10.07 -0.70
N MET A 281 11.97 10.63 -0.84
CA MET A 281 12.09 12.02 -1.31
C MET A 281 11.61 12.21 -2.75
N SER A 282 11.84 11.23 -3.62
CA SER A 282 11.30 11.25 -4.99
C SER A 282 9.77 11.20 -5.01
N GLU A 283 9.15 10.39 -4.14
CA GLU A 283 7.69 10.30 -4.00
C GLU A 283 7.09 11.60 -3.46
N GLU A 284 7.64 12.13 -2.37
CA GLU A 284 7.16 13.38 -1.76
C GLU A 284 7.30 14.56 -2.73
N TYR A 285 8.38 14.59 -3.53
CA TYR A 285 8.61 15.66 -4.51
C TYR A 285 7.51 15.74 -5.57
N ILE A 286 6.96 14.61 -6.01
CA ILE A 286 5.85 14.56 -6.97
C ILE A 286 4.47 14.67 -6.31
N GLY A 287 4.43 14.91 -5.00
CA GLY A 287 3.24 15.13 -4.20
C GLY A 287 2.62 13.87 -3.60
N VAL A 288 3.38 12.77 -3.45
CA VAL A 288 2.90 11.55 -2.78
C VAL A 288 3.54 11.43 -1.40
N ASP A 289 2.74 11.58 -0.35
CA ASP A 289 3.16 11.36 1.04
C ASP A 289 2.71 9.99 1.50
N HIS A 290 3.63 9.05 1.73
CA HIS A 290 3.29 7.69 2.18
C HIS A 290 2.57 7.67 3.55
N CYS A 291 2.76 8.69 4.42
CA CYS A 291 2.19 8.83 5.76
C CYS A 291 2.50 7.70 6.78
N ARG A 292 3.14 6.61 6.33
CA ARG A 292 3.36 5.35 7.07
C ARG A 292 4.75 4.78 6.79
N PHE A 293 5.76 5.65 6.76
CA PHE A 293 7.16 5.26 6.61
C PHE A 293 7.63 4.50 7.86
N HIS A 294 7.63 3.17 7.79
CA HIS A 294 7.88 2.28 8.92
C HIS A 294 8.54 0.99 8.44
N SER A 295 9.40 0.37 9.25
CA SER A 295 10.10 -0.88 8.90
C SER A 295 9.16 -2.04 8.53
N SER A 296 8.02 -2.18 9.21
CA SER A 296 7.00 -3.18 8.89
C SER A 296 6.34 -3.00 7.51
N ASN A 297 6.55 -1.86 6.87
CA ASN A 297 6.07 -1.53 5.54
C ASN A 297 7.19 -1.60 4.51
N VAL A 298 8.32 -2.24 4.80
CA VAL A 298 9.41 -2.44 3.85
C VAL A 298 9.65 -3.92 3.66
N ILE A 299 9.75 -4.37 2.42
CA ILE A 299 10.20 -5.70 2.05
C ILE A 299 11.58 -5.60 1.41
N ILE A 300 12.50 -6.45 1.85
CA ILE A 300 13.81 -6.63 1.22
C ILE A 300 13.77 -7.85 0.32
N SER A 301 14.23 -7.67 -0.91
CA SER A 301 14.29 -8.71 -1.95
C SER A 301 15.69 -8.74 -2.58
N MET A 302 16.13 -9.93 -2.96
CA MET A 302 17.31 -10.15 -3.81
C MET A 302 16.90 -10.50 -5.25
N ARG A 303 15.64 -10.21 -5.63
CA ARG A 303 15.09 -10.49 -6.96
C ARG A 303 14.27 -9.34 -7.52
N ASN A 304 14.26 -9.26 -8.86
CA ASN A 304 13.34 -8.45 -9.64
C ASN A 304 12.71 -9.32 -10.73
N LEU A 305 11.37 -9.48 -10.71
CA LEU A 305 10.63 -10.33 -11.66
C LEU A 305 11.18 -11.76 -11.78
N GLY A 306 11.74 -12.31 -10.69
CA GLY A 306 12.34 -13.64 -10.63
C GLY A 306 13.83 -13.68 -10.92
N GLU A 307 14.40 -12.63 -11.53
CA GLU A 307 15.83 -12.51 -11.81
C GLU A 307 16.61 -12.09 -10.56
N PRO A 308 17.77 -12.70 -10.29
CA PRO A 308 18.59 -12.37 -9.12
C PRO A 308 19.22 -10.97 -9.24
N LEU A 309 19.42 -10.32 -8.10
CA LEU A 309 20.06 -9.02 -7.97
C LEU A 309 21.42 -9.16 -7.27
N GLU A 310 22.38 -8.31 -7.66
CA GLU A 310 23.69 -8.25 -6.98
C GLU A 310 23.61 -7.62 -5.59
N LYS A 311 22.63 -6.74 -5.37
CA LYS A 311 22.41 -6.01 -4.11
C LYS A 311 20.95 -6.11 -3.66
N PRO A 312 20.69 -6.02 -2.35
CA PRO A 312 19.32 -5.97 -1.84
C PRO A 312 18.56 -4.77 -2.39
N ARG A 313 17.34 -5.01 -2.86
CA ARG A 313 16.35 -3.99 -3.22
C ARG A 313 15.42 -3.77 -2.04
N ALA A 314 15.27 -2.51 -1.62
CA ALA A 314 14.26 -2.11 -0.66
C ALA A 314 12.96 -1.70 -1.37
N VAL A 315 11.84 -2.30 -0.98
CA VAL A 315 10.52 -1.97 -1.53
C VAL A 315 9.60 -1.52 -0.41
N LEU A 316 9.17 -0.25 -0.48
CA LEU A 316 8.20 0.36 0.42
C LEU A 316 6.78 -0.07 -0.02
N ILE A 317 5.98 -0.57 0.90
CA ILE A 317 4.63 -1.09 0.64
C ILE A 317 3.61 -0.46 1.59
N GLY A 318 2.32 -0.64 1.30
CA GLY A 318 1.26 -0.22 2.21
C GLY A 318 0.81 1.23 2.03
N TYR A 319 0.69 1.68 0.78
CA TYR A 319 0.19 3.00 0.37
C TYR A 319 -1.31 3.23 0.66
N GLY A 320 -1.98 2.34 1.39
CA GLY A 320 -3.41 2.50 1.73
C GLY A 320 -3.73 3.68 2.67
N GLN A 321 -2.71 4.39 3.16
CA GLN A 321 -2.85 5.67 3.87
C GLN A 321 -2.07 6.80 3.21
N ALA A 322 -1.52 6.56 2.02
CA ALA A 322 -0.75 7.57 1.32
C ALA A 322 -1.68 8.70 0.84
N LEU A 323 -1.16 9.91 0.81
CA LEU A 323 -1.84 11.10 0.34
C LEU A 323 -1.26 11.58 -0.99
N VAL A 324 -2.14 11.98 -1.90
CA VAL A 324 -1.78 12.60 -3.18
C VAL A 324 -2.14 14.07 -3.11
N ASP A 325 -1.13 14.93 -3.07
CA ASP A 325 -1.27 16.32 -2.64
C ASP A 325 -2.14 17.16 -3.56
N ASP A 326 -2.00 17.00 -4.87
CA ASP A 326 -2.78 17.74 -5.88
C ASP A 326 -4.28 17.35 -5.92
N LEU A 327 -4.66 16.24 -5.27
CA LEU A 327 -6.04 15.76 -5.17
C LEU A 327 -6.72 16.16 -3.85
N ARG A 328 -6.00 16.79 -2.91
CA ARG A 328 -6.55 17.25 -1.63
C ARG A 328 -7.49 18.45 -1.83
N ARG A 329 -8.38 18.69 -0.85
CA ARG A 329 -9.21 19.92 -0.81
C ARG A 329 -8.35 21.18 -0.77
N GLU A 330 -7.27 21.08 0.00
CA GLU A 330 -6.27 22.13 0.20
C GLU A 330 -4.91 21.48 -0.04
N PRO A 331 -4.40 21.49 -1.29
CA PRO A 331 -3.05 21.02 -1.61
C PRO A 331 -2.01 21.78 -0.80
N ALA A 332 -1.02 21.07 -0.25
CA ALA A 332 0.06 21.71 0.50
C ALA A 332 1.10 22.34 -0.44
N ASP A 333 1.22 21.86 -1.69
CA ASP A 333 2.13 22.34 -2.72
C ASP A 333 3.59 22.44 -2.23
N THR A 334 3.98 21.60 -1.25
CA THR A 334 5.20 21.78 -0.43
C THR A 334 6.47 21.91 -1.26
N TYR A 335 6.58 21.15 -2.35
CA TYR A 335 7.77 21.10 -3.21
C TYR A 335 7.53 21.57 -4.65
N LYS A 336 6.35 22.12 -4.94
CA LYS A 336 5.93 22.49 -6.30
C LYS A 336 6.89 23.43 -7.03
N ASN A 337 7.53 24.32 -6.28
CA ASN A 337 8.44 25.34 -6.82
C ASN A 337 9.92 24.97 -6.66
N TYR A 338 10.23 23.77 -6.15
CA TYR A 338 11.60 23.35 -5.98
C TYR A 338 12.14 22.85 -7.32
N PRO A 339 13.35 23.27 -7.74
CA PRO A 339 13.91 22.88 -9.03
C PRO A 339 14.29 21.39 -9.08
N THR A 340 14.60 20.80 -7.92
CA THR A 340 14.91 19.37 -7.75
C THR A 340 14.26 18.85 -6.46
N LYS A 341 14.30 17.53 -6.25
CA LYS A 341 13.73 16.92 -5.03
C LYS A 341 14.44 17.43 -3.77
N PRO A 342 13.78 17.45 -2.60
CA PRO A 342 14.39 18.03 -1.40
C PRO A 342 15.50 17.12 -0.88
N HIS A 343 16.54 17.72 -0.30
CA HIS A 343 17.60 16.94 0.33
C HIS A 343 17.05 16.11 1.51
N PRO A 344 17.39 14.80 1.64
CA PRO A 344 16.83 13.93 2.67
C PRO A 344 17.02 14.45 4.11
N PHE A 345 18.07 15.22 4.36
CA PHE A 345 18.31 15.91 5.64
C PHE A 345 17.11 16.73 6.13
N LEU A 346 16.31 17.31 5.23
CA LEU A 346 15.14 18.13 5.59
C LEU A 346 13.97 17.31 6.14
N ARG A 347 13.96 15.99 5.94
CA ARG A 347 12.83 15.12 6.29
C ARG A 347 13.19 13.99 7.23
N PHE A 348 14.44 13.54 7.20
CA PHE A 348 14.88 12.38 7.95
C PHE A 348 15.77 12.79 9.12
N GLY A 349 15.14 12.92 10.29
CA GLY A 349 15.82 12.89 11.59
C GLY A 349 15.60 11.56 12.31
N TRP A 350 16.23 11.39 13.48
CA TRP A 350 16.13 10.15 14.26
C TRP A 350 14.67 9.73 14.54
N GLN A 351 13.78 10.69 14.85
CA GLN A 351 12.37 10.40 15.16
C GLN A 351 11.66 9.70 13.99
N ARG A 352 11.90 10.12 12.74
CA ARG A 352 11.30 9.49 11.56
C ARG A 352 11.89 8.11 11.29
N LEU A 353 13.16 7.92 11.64
CA LEU A 353 13.91 6.68 11.44
C LEU A 353 13.87 5.73 12.64
N GLU A 354 13.15 6.07 13.71
CA GLU A 354 13.16 5.29 14.96
C GLU A 354 12.67 3.84 14.76
N SER A 355 11.71 3.63 13.86
CA SER A 355 11.23 2.28 13.52
C SER A 355 12.27 1.42 12.78
N PHE A 356 13.36 2.01 12.31
CA PHE A 356 14.50 1.36 11.68
C PHE A 356 15.68 1.17 12.65
N ALA A 357 15.44 1.34 13.96
CA ALA A 357 16.42 0.97 14.98
C ALA A 357 16.87 -0.49 14.81
N GLY A 358 18.18 -0.73 14.89
CA GLY A 358 18.81 -2.00 14.52
C GLY A 358 19.41 -1.99 13.12
N TRP A 359 18.77 -1.32 12.16
CA TRP A 359 19.37 -1.05 10.84
C TRP A 359 20.38 0.10 10.92
N ILE A 360 20.01 1.16 11.63
CA ILE A 360 20.89 2.29 11.92
C ILE A 360 21.59 2.04 13.25
N PRO A 361 22.92 2.26 13.37
CA PRO A 361 23.64 2.07 14.62
C PRO A 361 23.00 2.85 15.77
N ALA A 362 22.65 2.17 16.86
CA ALA A 362 21.92 2.78 17.97
C ALA A 362 22.68 3.95 18.61
N HIS A 363 24.01 3.90 18.60
CA HIS A 363 24.86 4.95 19.14
C HIS A 363 24.80 6.26 18.33
N TRP A 364 24.29 6.24 17.08
CA TRP A 364 24.11 7.44 16.25
C TRP A 364 22.99 8.36 16.74
N LYS A 365 22.05 7.82 17.53
CA LYS A 365 21.01 8.61 18.20
C LYS A 365 21.60 9.75 19.02
N GLY A 366 22.73 9.49 19.68
CA GLY A 366 23.36 10.41 20.61
C GLY A 366 22.45 10.81 21.79
N PRO A 367 22.90 11.75 22.64
CA PRO A 367 22.11 12.23 23.78
C PRO A 367 21.00 13.21 23.36
N ASN A 368 21.12 13.86 22.20
CA ASN A 368 20.14 14.81 21.68
C ASN A 368 19.46 14.23 20.42
N ILE A 369 18.27 13.67 20.60
CA ILE A 369 17.48 13.05 19.52
C ILE A 369 17.12 14.01 18.39
N ASN A 370 17.11 15.32 18.65
CA ASN A 370 16.80 16.34 17.64
C ASN A 370 18.03 16.73 16.80
N ARG A 371 19.24 16.34 17.22
CA ARG A 371 20.50 16.58 16.50
C ARG A 371 21.43 15.37 16.60
N PRO A 372 21.07 14.24 15.97
CA PRO A 372 21.86 13.01 15.98
C PRO A 372 23.10 13.16 15.08
N ARG A 373 24.16 13.81 15.58
CA ARG A 373 25.34 14.24 14.79
C ARG A 373 25.93 13.20 13.84
N LEU A 374 26.02 11.94 14.26
CA LEU A 374 26.58 10.88 13.42
C LEU A 374 25.67 10.52 12.24
N LEU A 375 24.34 10.48 12.49
CA LEU A 375 23.36 10.31 11.43
C LEU A 375 23.36 11.53 10.48
N ASP A 376 23.34 12.75 11.03
CA ASP A 376 23.39 13.99 10.26
C ASP A 376 24.63 14.02 9.35
N GLN A 377 25.79 13.66 9.89
CA GLN A 377 27.05 13.56 9.15
C GLN A 377 26.97 12.51 8.04
N TRP A 378 26.46 11.32 8.33
CA TRP A 378 26.30 10.27 7.32
C TRP A 378 25.35 10.70 6.19
N VAL A 379 24.24 11.38 6.51
CA VAL A 379 23.29 11.91 5.51
C VAL A 379 24.00 12.90 4.58
N VAL A 380 24.77 13.85 5.12
CA VAL A 380 25.52 14.82 4.30
C VAL A 380 26.61 14.14 3.46
N GLN A 381 27.31 13.15 4.00
CA GLN A 381 28.30 12.39 3.25
C GLN A 381 27.67 11.57 2.11
N THR A 382 26.45 11.07 2.32
CA THR A 382 25.76 10.16 1.39
C THR A 382 25.02 10.88 0.27
N PHE A 383 24.39 12.02 0.58
CA PHE A 383 23.50 12.77 -0.33
C PHE A 383 24.09 14.11 -0.78
N GLY A 384 25.28 14.45 -0.30
CA GLY A 384 26.01 15.65 -0.67
C GLY A 384 25.86 16.80 0.32
N PRO A 385 26.51 17.94 0.02
CA PRO A 385 26.51 19.10 0.91
C PRO A 385 25.09 19.69 1.05
N LEU A 386 24.85 20.35 2.19
CA LEU A 386 23.62 21.08 2.51
C LEU A 386 23.51 22.41 1.75
N THR A 387 23.65 22.32 0.45
CA THR A 387 23.55 23.41 -0.52
C THR A 387 22.84 22.86 -1.76
N PRO A 388 22.04 23.66 -2.48
CA PRO A 388 21.45 23.20 -3.74
C PRO A 388 22.50 22.57 -4.67
N ASN A 389 22.21 21.38 -5.17
CA ASN A 389 23.05 20.63 -6.10
C ASN A 389 22.20 20.03 -7.24
N GLU A 390 22.83 19.29 -8.15
CA GLU A 390 22.16 18.73 -9.33
C GLU A 390 21.03 17.74 -8.97
N GLU A 391 21.13 17.04 -7.84
CA GLU A 391 20.17 16.02 -7.41
C GLU A 391 19.17 16.55 -6.38
N TYR A 392 19.60 17.47 -5.50
CA TYR A 392 18.82 17.90 -4.34
C TYR A 392 18.78 19.41 -4.15
N THR A 393 17.60 19.88 -3.74
CA THR A 393 17.41 21.24 -3.24
C THR A 393 17.49 21.24 -1.72
N PHE A 394 18.32 22.13 -1.17
CA PHE A 394 18.36 22.43 0.26
C PHE A 394 18.04 23.91 0.47
N LEU A 395 16.99 24.17 1.26
CA LEU A 395 16.71 25.52 1.78
C LEU A 395 17.11 25.51 3.24
N ALA A 396 18.14 26.27 3.59
CA ALA A 396 18.53 26.44 4.97
C ALA A 396 17.33 27.00 5.76
N SER A 397 16.94 26.33 6.85
CA SER A 397 16.22 27.04 7.90
C SER A 397 17.22 27.87 8.68
N ASP A 398 16.78 28.99 9.25
CA ASP A 398 17.62 29.91 10.03
C ASP A 398 18.34 29.22 11.23
N ASP A 399 17.99 27.97 11.57
CA ASP A 399 18.53 27.20 12.69
C ASP A 399 19.80 26.37 12.40
N LEU A 400 20.30 26.35 11.16
CA LEU A 400 21.31 25.38 10.69
C LEU A 400 22.76 25.89 10.54
N ALA A 401 23.04 27.15 10.93
CA ALA A 401 24.36 27.77 10.80
C ALA A 401 25.52 27.10 11.60
N GLU A 402 25.23 26.09 12.43
CA GLU A 402 26.24 25.43 13.29
C GLU A 402 26.89 24.17 12.68
N LEU A 403 26.37 23.62 11.56
CA LEU A 403 26.89 22.37 10.96
C LEU A 403 27.99 22.57 9.91
N GLU A 404 28.10 23.77 9.32
CA GLU A 404 29.11 24.05 8.27
C GLU A 404 30.56 23.98 8.77
N GLY A 405 30.80 23.95 10.09
CA GLY A 405 32.14 23.95 10.69
C GLY A 405 32.84 22.59 10.84
N THR A 406 32.25 21.47 10.44
CA THR A 406 32.76 20.11 10.81
C THR A 406 33.04 19.14 9.65
N SER A 407 33.09 19.62 8.41
CA SER A 407 33.19 18.78 7.19
C SER A 407 34.54 18.04 6.96
N THR A 408 35.30 17.68 8.00
CA THR A 408 36.53 16.87 7.88
C THR A 408 36.76 15.96 9.09
N SER A 409 35.98 14.89 9.23
CA SER A 409 36.36 13.74 10.06
C SER A 409 35.73 12.48 9.48
N ALA A 410 36.51 11.43 9.24
CA ALA A 410 35.98 10.12 8.90
C ALA A 410 35.10 9.58 10.04
N LEU A 411 34.06 8.81 9.68
CA LEU A 411 33.27 8.04 10.66
C LEU A 411 34.20 7.01 11.32
N PRO A 412 34.15 6.82 12.66
CA PRO A 412 34.97 5.82 13.32
C PRO A 412 34.56 4.40 12.89
N GLU A 413 35.55 3.59 12.49
CA GLU A 413 35.38 2.15 12.29
C GLU A 413 34.97 1.49 13.62
N GLU A 414 33.91 0.68 13.61
CA GLU A 414 33.57 -0.17 14.75
C GLU A 414 34.68 -1.22 14.94
N GLN A 415 35.24 -1.31 16.15
CA GLN A 415 36.01 -2.48 16.56
C GLN A 415 35.04 -3.60 16.98
N PRO A 416 35.38 -4.87 16.68
CA PRO A 416 34.47 -6.02 16.71
C PRO A 416 33.89 -6.36 18.08
#